data_AF-A0A0C9TIC4-F1
#
_entry.id   AF-A0A0C9TIC4-F1
#
_cell.length_a   1.000
_cell.length_b   1.000
_cell.length_c   1.000
_cell.angle_alpha   90.00
_cell.angle_beta   90.00
_cell.angle_gamma   90.00
#
_symmetry.space_group_name_H-M   'P 1'
#
loop_
_entity.id
_entity.type
_entity.pdbx_description
1 polymer ?
#
loop_
_entity_poly.entity_id
_entity_poly.type
_entity_poly.pdbx_seq_one_letter_code
_entity_poly.pdbx_strand_id
1 'polypeptide(L)'
;MKSSSALDDLASNVLINGPLRPIQSRHIFVKDTAFRTWKALLFYLYTGRVTFCNLKSQDKAPTEALNCTDNPPRCSPKSMYRLACKVGLESLANQALEAIRQRLTQTNIIRELGLVLPSRHPPILQAELDALLRNIDTAPVKSALPPLFARIAKGEIPHGAAIMTGFYERVLKTHYEATKVFSASGQPAVPQRAVNGPPNGSIGSRKKLSMLSMP
;
A
#
# COMPACT_ATOMS: atom_id res chain seq x y z
N MET A 1 -36.70 6.77 65.23
CA MET A 1 -36.45 6.21 63.88
C MET A 1 -36.84 7.31 62.89
N LYS A 2 -35.99 8.25 62.44
CA LYS A 2 -34.81 8.12 61.54
C LYS A 2 -35.06 7.01 60.51
N SER A 3 -35.17 7.22 59.21
CA SER A 3 -34.86 8.36 58.32
C SER A 3 -35.45 8.01 56.93
N SER A 4 -36.32 8.85 56.36
CA SER A 4 -36.81 8.67 54.98
C SER A 4 -37.16 10.01 54.37
N SER A 5 -36.16 10.85 54.10
CA SER A 5 -36.36 12.18 53.52
C SER A 5 -35.12 12.68 52.75
N ALA A 6 -34.42 11.80 52.04
CA ALA A 6 -33.20 12.20 51.31
C ALA A 6 -33.12 11.71 49.86
N LEU A 7 -34.13 10.98 49.36
CA LEU A 7 -34.14 10.50 47.97
C LEU A 7 -35.11 11.25 47.04
N ASP A 8 -36.07 12.00 47.59
CA ASP A 8 -37.01 12.78 46.78
C ASP A 8 -36.54 14.22 46.50
N ASP A 9 -35.55 14.72 47.25
CA ASP A 9 -35.08 16.11 47.16
C ASP A 9 -33.96 16.37 46.12
N LEU A 10 -33.40 15.33 45.50
CA LEU A 10 -32.37 15.50 44.46
C LEU A 10 -32.95 15.50 43.03
N ALA A 11 -34.19 15.03 42.84
CA ALA A 11 -34.85 15.02 41.54
C ALA A 11 -35.50 16.37 41.18
N SER A 12 -35.62 17.30 42.13
CA SER A 12 -36.49 18.49 42.00
C SER A 12 -35.78 19.81 41.71
N ASN A 13 -34.44 19.85 41.69
CA ASN A 13 -33.68 21.11 41.61
C ASN A 13 -32.95 21.36 40.28
N VAL A 14 -33.49 20.86 39.16
CA VAL A 14 -33.19 21.42 37.85
C VAL A 14 -34.51 21.78 37.17
N LEU A 15 -35.23 22.73 37.77
CA LEU A 15 -36.22 23.51 37.05
C LEU A 15 -35.49 24.28 35.95
N ILE A 16 -35.48 23.71 34.73
CA ILE A 16 -35.09 24.40 33.51
C ILE A 16 -36.19 25.45 33.21
N ASN A 17 -36.21 26.54 33.98
CA ASN A 17 -37.14 27.65 33.84
C ASN A 17 -36.64 28.65 32.79
N GLY A 18 -36.44 28.16 31.58
CA GLY A 18 -36.28 28.98 30.38
C GLY A 18 -36.95 28.25 29.21
N PRO A 19 -37.48 28.97 28.20
CA PRO A 19 -37.94 28.29 26.99
C PRO A 19 -36.76 27.47 26.47
N LEU A 20 -36.94 26.14 26.42
CA LEU A 20 -35.99 25.24 25.77
C LEU A 20 -35.87 25.74 24.34
N ARG A 21 -34.81 26.50 24.06
CA ARG A 21 -34.48 26.86 22.67
C ARG A 21 -34.36 25.54 21.96
N PRO A 22 -35.12 25.28 20.87
CA PRO A 22 -34.90 24.08 20.09
C PRO A 22 -33.42 24.10 19.72
N ILE A 23 -32.64 23.18 20.27
CA ILE A 23 -31.28 22.98 19.79
C ILE A 23 -31.51 22.56 18.35
N GLN A 24 -31.29 23.48 17.41
CA GLN A 24 -31.47 23.22 16.00
C GLN A 24 -30.55 22.05 15.66
N SER A 25 -31.15 20.85 15.59
CA SER A 25 -30.42 19.63 15.33
C SER A 25 -29.95 19.70 13.90
N ARG A 26 -28.63 19.76 13.71
CA ARG A 26 -28.04 19.71 12.38
C ARG A 26 -27.94 18.24 11.98
N HIS A 27 -28.75 17.83 11.02
CA HIS A 27 -28.67 16.49 10.45
C HIS A 27 -27.69 16.50 9.28
N ILE A 28 -26.58 15.76 9.40
CA ILE A 28 -25.56 15.65 8.36
C ILE A 28 -25.62 14.23 7.79
N PHE A 29 -25.93 14.11 6.51
CA PHE A 29 -25.99 12.82 5.82
C PHE A 29 -24.66 12.49 5.14
N VAL A 30 -24.03 11.39 5.56
CA VAL A 30 -22.73 10.95 5.05
C VAL A 30 -22.92 9.83 4.02
N LYS A 31 -22.76 10.14 2.73
CA LYS A 31 -23.06 9.22 1.61
C LYS A 31 -21.90 8.29 1.20
N ASP A 32 -20.65 8.73 1.40
CA ASP A 32 -19.48 8.07 0.80
C ASP A 32 -18.58 7.34 1.80
N THR A 33 -19.15 6.88 2.92
CA THR A 33 -18.37 6.26 3.99
C THR A 33 -19.17 5.17 4.65
N ALA A 34 -18.57 3.99 4.78
CA ALA A 34 -19.18 2.91 5.52
C ALA A 34 -19.38 3.33 6.99
N PHE A 35 -20.55 3.02 7.56
CA PHE A 35 -20.90 3.36 8.93
C PHE A 35 -19.80 2.98 9.94
N ARG A 36 -19.17 1.81 9.78
CA ARG A 36 -18.06 1.35 10.62
C ARG A 36 -16.85 2.30 10.60
N THR A 37 -16.46 2.77 9.42
CA THR A 37 -15.34 3.71 9.27
C THR A 37 -15.70 5.08 9.85
N TRP A 38 -16.94 5.54 9.65
CA TRP A 38 -17.43 6.78 10.26
C TRP A 38 -17.45 6.72 11.79
N LYS A 39 -17.95 5.60 12.36
CA LYS A 39 -17.94 5.36 13.81
C LYS A 39 -16.52 5.35 14.38
N ALA A 40 -15.57 4.71 13.69
CA ALA A 40 -14.17 4.73 14.09
C ALA A 40 -13.54 6.12 14.01
N LEU A 41 -13.90 6.92 13.00
CA LEU A 41 -13.48 8.32 12.90
C LEU A 41 -14.02 9.14 14.09
N LEU A 42 -15.31 8.99 14.40
CA LEU A 42 -15.91 9.69 15.54
C LEU A 42 -15.19 9.32 16.83
N PHE A 43 -14.96 8.04 17.08
CA PHE A 43 -14.19 7.58 18.23
C PHE A 43 -12.75 8.17 18.27
N TYR A 44 -12.08 8.26 17.13
CA TYR A 44 -10.77 8.90 17.01
C TYR A 44 -10.83 10.39 17.37
N LEU A 45 -11.84 11.13 16.89
CA LEU A 45 -11.98 12.55 17.21
C LEU A 45 -12.14 12.81 18.71
N TYR A 46 -12.82 11.91 19.43
CA TYR A 46 -12.99 12.01 20.88
C TYR A 46 -11.80 11.51 21.70
N THR A 47 -11.06 10.51 21.20
CA THR A 47 -10.07 9.78 22.04
C THR A 47 -8.63 9.82 21.52
N GLY A 48 -8.42 10.29 20.30
CA GLY A 48 -7.14 10.24 19.59
C GLY A 48 -6.69 8.83 19.17
N ARG A 49 -7.51 7.79 19.38
CA ARG A 49 -7.14 6.38 19.14
C ARG A 49 -7.94 5.78 17.98
N VAL A 50 -7.29 4.95 17.17
CA VAL A 50 -7.91 4.21 16.05
C VAL A 50 -7.38 2.79 15.99
N THR A 51 -8.24 1.83 15.63
CA THR A 51 -7.86 0.43 15.44
C THR A 51 -8.21 -0.06 14.04
N PHE A 52 -7.31 -0.85 13.46
CA PHE A 52 -7.39 -1.28 12.07
C PHE A 52 -7.54 -2.79 11.93
N CYS A 53 -8.45 -3.20 11.06
CA CYS A 53 -8.59 -4.58 10.61
C CYS A 53 -7.43 -4.98 9.69
N ASN A 54 -7.26 -6.29 9.49
CA ASN A 54 -6.37 -6.83 8.45
C ASN A 54 -6.85 -6.41 7.05
N LEU A 55 -5.93 -6.46 6.08
CA LEU A 55 -6.31 -6.21 4.70
C LEU A 55 -7.18 -7.36 4.18
N LYS A 56 -8.17 -7.05 3.34
CA LYS A 56 -9.02 -8.05 2.66
C LYS A 56 -8.21 -9.06 1.82
N SER A 57 -6.93 -8.80 1.60
CA SER A 57 -6.01 -9.62 0.83
C SER A 57 -5.15 -10.56 1.68
N GLN A 58 -5.27 -10.53 3.00
CA GLN A 58 -4.47 -11.37 3.90
C GLN A 58 -5.14 -12.70 4.28
N ASP A 59 -6.38 -12.98 3.87
CA ASP A 59 -7.15 -14.25 3.93
C ASP A 59 -7.05 -15.14 5.20
N LYS A 60 -6.50 -14.63 6.33
CA LYS A 60 -6.24 -15.39 7.57
C LYS A 60 -6.99 -14.89 8.81
N ALA A 61 -7.87 -13.90 8.70
CA ALA A 61 -8.71 -13.54 9.84
C ALA A 61 -9.95 -14.45 9.87
N PRO A 62 -10.19 -15.19 10.97
CA PRO A 62 -11.50 -15.73 11.24
C PRO A 62 -12.52 -14.59 11.12
N THR A 63 -13.69 -14.92 10.60
CA THR A 63 -14.89 -14.07 10.58
C THR A 63 -15.42 -13.83 12.00
N GLU A 64 -14.56 -13.45 12.93
CA GLU A 64 -14.83 -13.14 14.33
C GLU A 64 -14.14 -11.79 14.60
N ALA A 65 -14.80 -10.64 14.74
CA ALA A 65 -16.18 -10.35 15.07
C ALA A 65 -16.74 -9.29 14.11
N LEU A 66 -17.85 -9.63 13.46
CA LEU A 66 -18.60 -8.68 12.63
C LEU A 66 -19.57 -7.82 13.49
N ASN A 67 -19.23 -7.54 14.75
CA ASN A 67 -20.15 -6.87 15.67
C ASN A 67 -19.92 -5.36 15.72
N CYS A 68 -21.00 -4.59 15.73
CA CYS A 68 -20.98 -3.13 15.88
C CYS A 68 -20.59 -2.67 17.30
N THR A 69 -20.34 -3.61 18.21
CA THR A 69 -20.02 -3.42 19.63
C THR A 69 -18.51 -3.41 19.93
N ASP A 70 -17.66 -3.55 18.91
CA ASP A 70 -16.20 -3.44 19.09
C ASP A 70 -15.85 -2.12 19.80
N ASN A 71 -15.20 -2.24 20.96
CA ASN A 71 -14.63 -1.13 21.73
C ASN A 71 -13.13 -1.37 21.88
N PRO A 72 -12.26 -0.58 21.21
CA PRO A 72 -12.58 0.50 20.26
C PRO A 72 -13.07 -0.02 18.89
N PRO A 73 -13.90 0.76 18.18
CA PRO A 73 -14.44 0.39 16.86
C PRO A 73 -13.33 0.20 15.83
N ARG A 74 -13.28 -0.99 15.21
CA ARG A 74 -12.30 -1.34 14.18
C ARG A 74 -12.77 -0.95 12.79
N CYS A 75 -11.84 -0.57 11.92
CA CYS A 75 -12.14 -0.24 10.53
C CYS A 75 -11.07 -0.71 9.55
N SER A 76 -11.41 -0.74 8.26
CA SER A 76 -10.44 -0.98 7.20
C SER A 76 -9.45 0.20 7.12
N PRO A 77 -8.13 -0.04 7.18
CA PRO A 77 -7.14 1.03 7.11
C PRO A 77 -7.20 1.78 5.77
N LYS A 78 -7.54 1.10 4.67
CA LYS A 78 -7.75 1.75 3.35
C LYS A 78 -8.95 2.70 3.34
N SER A 79 -10.06 2.26 3.93
CA SER A 79 -11.27 3.09 4.02
C SER A 79 -11.03 4.29 4.92
N MET A 80 -10.31 4.09 6.03
CA MET A 80 -9.93 5.18 6.92
C MET A 80 -8.97 6.15 6.25
N TYR A 81 -7.95 5.67 5.53
CA TYR A 81 -7.03 6.53 4.78
C TYR A 81 -7.79 7.44 3.81
N ARG A 82 -8.68 6.86 2.99
CA ARG A 82 -9.52 7.63 2.05
C ARG A 82 -10.36 8.69 2.76
N LEU A 83 -10.98 8.31 3.89
CA LEU A 83 -11.81 9.21 4.67
C LEU A 83 -10.97 10.33 5.29
N ALA A 84 -9.85 10.01 5.93
CA ALA A 84 -8.95 10.95 6.57
C ALA A 84 -8.40 11.98 5.58
N CYS A 85 -7.99 11.55 4.38
CA CYS A 85 -7.63 12.45 3.29
C CYS A 85 -8.81 13.36 2.89
N LYS A 86 -10.03 12.80 2.78
CA LYS A 86 -11.23 13.56 2.40
C LYS A 86 -11.60 14.63 3.45
N VAL A 87 -11.38 14.37 4.74
CA VAL A 87 -11.71 15.30 5.83
C VAL A 87 -10.52 16.17 6.28
N GLY A 88 -9.34 16.03 5.67
CA GLY A 88 -8.16 16.82 5.99
C GLY A 88 -7.46 16.44 7.31
N LEU A 89 -7.60 15.20 7.78
CA LEU A 89 -6.95 14.71 9.00
C LEU A 89 -5.66 13.97 8.67
N GLU A 90 -4.57 14.73 8.50
CA GLU A 90 -3.28 14.19 8.05
C GLU A 90 -2.65 13.20 9.03
N SER A 91 -2.71 13.45 10.34
CA SER A 91 -2.20 12.53 11.36
C SER A 91 -2.87 11.16 11.26
N LEU A 92 -4.20 11.14 11.13
CA LEU A 92 -4.99 9.93 10.97
C LEU A 92 -4.72 9.24 9.63
N ALA A 93 -4.53 10.01 8.55
CA ALA A 93 -4.15 9.47 7.25
C ALA A 93 -2.78 8.78 7.33
N ASN A 94 -1.80 9.38 8.00
CA ASN A 94 -0.48 8.78 8.20
C ASN A 94 -0.55 7.51 9.06
N GLN A 95 -1.34 7.50 10.13
CA GLN A 95 -1.58 6.29 10.94
C GLN A 95 -2.22 5.17 10.11
N ALA A 96 -3.19 5.51 9.24
CA ALA A 96 -3.82 4.54 8.35
C ALA A 96 -2.85 4.03 7.27
N LEU A 97 -1.99 4.90 6.72
CA LEU A 97 -0.97 4.52 5.75
C LEU A 97 0.04 3.55 6.37
N GLU A 98 0.50 3.83 7.58
CA GLU A 98 1.42 2.95 8.29
C GLU A 98 0.76 1.60 8.60
N ALA A 99 -0.51 1.60 8.98
CA ALA A 99 -1.27 0.37 9.15
C ALA A 99 -1.41 -0.45 7.85
N ILE A 100 -1.50 0.21 6.68
CA ILE A 100 -1.45 -0.46 5.37
C ILE A 100 -0.06 -1.06 5.16
N ARG A 101 1.01 -0.28 5.36
CA ARG A 101 2.41 -0.71 5.18
C ARG A 101 2.72 -1.97 5.97
N GLN A 102 2.34 -2.01 7.24
CA GLN A 102 2.57 -3.15 8.14
C GLN A 102 1.81 -4.42 7.72
N ARG A 103 0.76 -4.29 6.92
CA ARG A 103 -0.09 -5.40 6.45
C ARG A 103 0.20 -5.81 5.01
N LEU A 104 1.21 -5.22 4.37
CA LEU A 104 1.71 -5.67 3.08
C LEU A 104 2.62 -6.89 3.28
N THR A 105 2.31 -7.98 2.59
CA THR A 105 3.00 -9.27 2.68
C THR A 105 3.33 -9.80 1.29
N GLN A 106 4.34 -10.66 1.17
CA GLN A 106 4.74 -11.30 -0.10
C GLN A 106 3.59 -11.96 -0.87
N THR A 107 2.53 -12.40 -0.18
CA THR A 107 1.36 -13.05 -0.78
C THR A 107 0.29 -12.07 -1.27
N ASN A 108 0.27 -10.83 -0.78
CA ASN A 108 -0.80 -9.88 -1.09
C ASN A 108 -0.36 -8.67 -1.93
N ILE A 109 0.93 -8.30 -1.92
CA ILE A 109 1.43 -7.07 -2.55
C ILE A 109 1.04 -6.96 -4.02
N ILE A 110 1.16 -8.06 -4.78
CA ILE A 110 0.81 -8.09 -6.21
C ILE A 110 -0.68 -7.83 -6.45
N ARG A 111 -1.54 -8.42 -5.60
CA ARG A 111 -2.98 -8.20 -5.67
C ARG A 111 -3.32 -6.74 -5.34
N GLU A 112 -2.65 -6.17 -4.35
CA GLU A 112 -2.84 -4.79 -3.90
C GLU A 112 -2.46 -3.77 -4.98
N LEU A 113 -1.30 -3.93 -5.62
CA LEU A 113 -0.84 -3.09 -6.72
C LEU A 113 -1.86 -3.04 -7.87
N GLY A 114 -2.54 -4.16 -8.13
CA GLY A 114 -3.58 -4.25 -9.16
C GLY A 114 -4.92 -3.59 -8.81
N LEU A 115 -5.14 -3.14 -7.58
CA LEU A 115 -6.38 -2.46 -7.18
C LEU A 115 -6.36 -0.98 -7.61
N VAL A 116 -7.51 -0.31 -7.56
CA VAL A 116 -7.64 1.12 -7.92
C VAL A 116 -7.09 2.06 -6.84
N LEU A 117 -6.91 1.59 -5.61
CA LEU A 117 -6.51 2.46 -4.48
C LEU A 117 -5.14 3.14 -4.70
N PRO A 118 -4.07 2.42 -5.11
CA PRO A 118 -2.76 3.01 -5.35
C PRO A 118 -2.78 4.07 -6.46
N SER A 119 -3.64 3.92 -7.47
CA SER A 119 -3.83 4.91 -8.54
C SER A 119 -4.24 6.29 -8.02
N ARG A 120 -5.08 6.34 -6.98
CA ARG A 120 -5.62 7.60 -6.45
C ARG A 120 -4.81 8.19 -5.32
N HIS A 121 -3.87 7.41 -4.77
CA HIS A 121 -3.13 7.76 -3.58
C HIS A 121 -1.65 7.40 -3.77
N PRO A 122 -0.85 8.32 -4.34
CA PRO A 122 0.57 8.07 -4.60
C PRO A 122 1.37 7.55 -3.39
N PRO A 123 1.16 8.03 -2.14
CA PRO A 123 1.86 7.48 -0.98
C PRO A 123 1.62 5.98 -0.75
N ILE A 124 0.41 5.48 -1.07
CA ILE A 124 0.09 4.05 -0.99
C ILE A 124 0.84 3.28 -2.09
N LEU A 125 0.83 3.80 -3.33
CA LEU A 125 1.56 3.17 -4.43
C LEU A 125 3.06 3.06 -4.12
N GLN A 126 3.68 4.13 -3.60
CA GLN A 126 5.09 4.11 -3.23
C GLN A 126 5.36 3.05 -2.14
N ALA A 127 4.51 2.99 -1.10
CA ALA A 127 4.63 1.99 -0.05
C ALA A 127 4.51 0.54 -0.56
N GLU A 128 3.59 0.28 -1.49
CA GLU A 128 3.41 -1.02 -2.12
C GLU A 128 4.58 -1.42 -3.02
N LEU A 129 5.11 -0.48 -3.81
CA LEU A 129 6.29 -0.71 -4.65
C LEU A 129 7.56 -0.94 -3.80
N ASP A 130 7.72 -0.22 -2.69
CA ASP A 130 8.81 -0.48 -1.75
C ASP A 130 8.70 -1.88 -1.13
N ALA A 131 7.48 -2.31 -0.77
CA ALA A 131 7.24 -3.64 -0.27
C ALA A 131 7.48 -4.72 -1.32
N LEU A 132 7.12 -4.45 -2.59
CA LEU A 132 7.39 -5.35 -3.71
C LEU A 132 8.90 -5.58 -3.87
N LEU A 133 9.69 -4.50 -3.89
CA LEU A 133 11.14 -4.61 -4.05
C LEU A 133 11.78 -5.41 -2.90
N ARG A 134 11.34 -5.18 -1.66
CA ARG A 134 11.81 -5.94 -0.48
C ARG A 134 11.52 -7.44 -0.54
N ASN A 135 10.50 -7.86 -1.29
CA ASN A 135 10.06 -9.27 -1.36
C ASN A 135 10.27 -9.86 -2.78
N ILE A 136 11.06 -9.21 -3.64
CA ILE A 136 11.18 -9.56 -5.07
C ILE A 136 11.76 -10.97 -5.29
N ASP A 137 12.54 -11.46 -4.34
CA ASP A 137 13.18 -12.77 -4.36
C ASP A 137 12.28 -13.91 -3.86
N THR A 138 11.17 -13.58 -3.20
CA THR A 138 10.24 -14.56 -2.63
C THR A 138 9.45 -15.32 -3.72
N ALA A 139 9.21 -16.61 -3.50
CA ALA A 139 8.52 -17.46 -4.47
C ALA A 139 7.11 -16.96 -4.87
N PRO A 140 6.25 -16.48 -3.93
CA PRO A 140 4.92 -15.98 -4.29
C PRO A 140 4.96 -14.74 -5.19
N VAL A 141 5.94 -13.85 -4.99
CA VAL A 141 6.10 -12.64 -5.81
C VAL A 141 6.61 -13.01 -7.19
N LYS A 142 7.63 -13.87 -7.28
CA LYS A 142 8.19 -14.34 -8.57
C LYS A 142 7.14 -14.99 -9.47
N SER A 143 6.21 -15.77 -8.91
CA SER A 143 5.17 -16.42 -9.69
C SER A 143 4.01 -15.47 -10.06
N ALA A 144 3.67 -14.52 -9.19
CA ALA A 144 2.52 -13.62 -9.40
C ALA A 144 2.86 -12.35 -10.20
N LEU A 145 4.12 -11.95 -10.28
CA LEU A 145 4.56 -10.74 -11.00
C LEU A 145 4.37 -10.84 -12.53
N PRO A 146 4.73 -11.94 -13.24
CA PRO A 146 4.50 -12.02 -14.68
C PRO A 146 3.01 -11.94 -15.08
N PRO A 147 2.08 -12.63 -14.39
CA PRO A 147 0.65 -12.43 -14.61
C PRO A 147 0.18 -10.98 -14.42
N LEU A 148 0.72 -10.26 -13.43
CA LEU A 148 0.41 -8.84 -13.24
C LEU A 148 0.82 -8.02 -14.46
N PHE A 149 2.05 -8.21 -14.96
CA PHE A 149 2.54 -7.49 -16.14
C PHE A 149 1.74 -7.83 -17.41
N ALA A 150 1.32 -9.08 -17.58
CA ALA A 150 0.42 -9.46 -18.67
C ALA A 150 -0.92 -8.70 -18.60
N ARG A 151 -1.49 -8.52 -17.39
CA ARG A 151 -2.72 -7.73 -17.20
C ARG A 151 -2.51 -6.25 -17.48
N ILE A 152 -1.35 -5.69 -17.11
CA ILE A 152 -0.97 -4.31 -17.46
C ILE A 152 -0.89 -4.16 -18.98
N ALA A 153 -0.21 -5.08 -19.68
CA ALA A 153 -0.07 -5.05 -21.13
C ALA A 153 -1.41 -5.15 -21.87
N LYS A 154 -2.38 -5.87 -21.29
CA LYS A 154 -3.77 -5.95 -21.79
C LYS A 154 -4.61 -4.69 -21.50
N GLY A 155 -4.10 -3.74 -20.73
CA GLY A 155 -4.82 -2.52 -20.35
C GLY A 155 -5.86 -2.72 -19.24
N GLU A 156 -5.84 -3.85 -18.52
CA GLU A 156 -6.81 -4.14 -17.44
C GLU A 156 -6.53 -3.32 -16.16
N ILE A 157 -5.33 -2.75 -16.05
CA ILE A 157 -4.89 -1.97 -14.89
C ILE A 157 -4.63 -0.54 -15.35
N PRO A 158 -5.57 0.41 -15.10
CA PRO A 158 -5.48 1.78 -15.63
C PRO A 158 -4.20 2.52 -15.24
N HIS A 159 -3.66 2.23 -14.05
CA HIS A 159 -2.42 2.80 -13.53
C HIS A 159 -1.20 1.89 -13.74
N GLY A 160 -1.28 0.94 -14.67
CA GLY A 160 -0.22 -0.03 -14.93
C GLY A 160 1.12 0.61 -15.31
N ALA A 161 1.09 1.70 -16.07
CA ALA A 161 2.29 2.45 -16.41
C ALA A 161 3.01 2.99 -15.16
N ALA A 162 2.28 3.56 -14.20
CA ALA A 162 2.85 4.07 -12.95
C ALA A 162 3.48 2.96 -12.09
N ILE A 163 2.88 1.76 -12.10
CA ILE A 163 3.46 0.58 -11.44
C ILE A 163 4.79 0.21 -12.11
N MET A 164 4.80 0.08 -13.44
CA MET A 164 5.98 -0.32 -14.20
C MET A 164 7.12 0.69 -14.04
N THR A 165 6.84 1.98 -14.20
CA THR A 165 7.82 3.06 -14.02
C THR A 165 8.37 3.04 -12.60
N GLY A 166 7.51 3.05 -11.58
CA GLY A 166 7.95 3.08 -10.19
C GLY A 166 8.69 1.82 -9.74
N PHE A 167 8.40 0.66 -10.34
CA PHE A 167 9.14 -0.58 -10.14
C PHE A 167 10.53 -0.49 -10.80
N TYR A 168 10.60 -0.10 -12.07
CA TYR A 168 11.84 0.01 -12.82
C TYR A 168 12.81 1.02 -12.19
N GLU A 169 12.33 2.19 -11.75
CA GLU A 169 13.14 3.19 -11.05
C GLU A 169 13.78 2.64 -9.77
N ARG A 170 13.04 1.84 -9.00
CA ARG A 170 13.53 1.19 -7.79
C ARG A 170 14.60 0.14 -8.08
N VAL A 171 14.38 -0.66 -9.12
CA VAL A 171 15.35 -1.66 -9.59
C VAL A 171 16.64 -0.96 -10.01
N LEU A 172 16.55 0.06 -10.87
CA LEU A 172 17.71 0.84 -11.29
C LEU A 172 18.47 1.42 -10.10
N LYS A 173 17.76 2.10 -9.18
CA LYS A 173 18.37 2.69 -7.99
C LYS A 173 19.15 1.65 -7.17
N THR A 174 18.54 0.50 -6.94
CA THR A 174 19.17 -0.59 -6.18
C THR A 174 20.44 -1.12 -6.86
N HIS A 175 20.41 -1.29 -8.19
CA HIS A 175 21.57 -1.78 -8.96
C HIS A 175 22.70 -0.75 -9.05
N TYR A 176 22.39 0.53 -9.28
CA TYR A 176 23.41 1.59 -9.33
C TYR A 176 24.05 1.83 -7.96
N GLU A 177 23.27 1.80 -6.88
CA GLU A 177 23.80 1.90 -5.51
C GLU A 177 24.72 0.72 -5.19
N ALA A 178 24.33 -0.51 -5.55
CA ALA A 178 25.18 -1.68 -5.36
C ALA A 178 26.51 -1.59 -6.13
N THR A 179 26.50 -1.06 -7.35
CA THR A 179 27.69 -0.90 -8.19
C THR A 179 28.63 0.20 -7.67
N LYS A 180 28.05 1.28 -7.11
CA LYS A 180 28.83 2.34 -6.45
C LYS A 180 29.53 1.85 -5.18
N VAL A 181 28.87 1.00 -4.39
CA VAL A 181 29.48 0.41 -3.19
C VAL A 181 30.63 -0.54 -3.57
N PHE A 182 30.44 -1.38 -4.60
CA PHE A 182 31.49 -2.29 -5.08
C PHE A 182 32.76 -1.58 -5.57
N SER A 183 32.60 -0.43 -6.24
CA SER A 183 33.73 0.39 -6.71
C SER A 183 34.41 1.19 -5.59
N ALA A 184 33.71 1.52 -4.50
CA ALA A 184 34.27 2.20 -3.34
C ALA A 184 35.00 1.25 -2.36
N SER A 185 34.67 -0.05 -2.35
CA SER A 185 35.27 -1.03 -1.43
C SER A 185 36.59 -1.66 -1.91
N GLY A 186 37.19 -1.17 -2.99
CA GLY A 186 38.57 -1.49 -3.41
C GLY A 186 38.85 -2.97 -3.68
N GLN A 187 38.86 -3.36 -4.96
CA GLN A 187 39.65 -4.51 -5.43
C GLN A 187 40.85 -4.01 -6.26
N PRO A 188 42.03 -4.65 -6.12
CA PRO A 188 43.25 -4.23 -6.81
C PRO A 188 43.12 -4.49 -8.32
N ALA A 189 43.64 -3.56 -9.11
CA ALA A 189 43.65 -3.63 -10.56
C ALA A 189 44.21 -4.96 -11.07
N VAL A 190 43.40 -5.71 -11.83
CA VAL A 190 43.85 -6.87 -12.59
C VAL A 190 44.73 -6.37 -13.75
N PRO A 191 45.96 -6.88 -13.95
CA PRO A 191 46.79 -6.45 -15.06
C PRO A 191 46.25 -7.01 -16.38
N GLN A 192 46.14 -6.13 -17.37
CA GLN A 192 45.71 -6.46 -18.73
C GLN A 192 46.64 -7.51 -19.35
N ARG A 193 46.06 -8.62 -19.82
CA ARG A 193 46.74 -9.59 -20.69
C ARG A 193 47.05 -8.93 -22.02
N ALA A 194 48.33 -8.87 -22.39
CA ALA A 194 48.79 -8.51 -23.72
C ALA A 194 48.20 -9.48 -24.76
N VAL A 195 47.38 -8.95 -25.67
CA VAL A 195 46.92 -9.66 -26.87
C VAL A 195 47.99 -9.49 -27.94
N ASN A 196 48.80 -10.53 -28.14
CA ASN A 196 49.66 -10.64 -29.31
C ASN A 196 48.80 -11.11 -30.49
N GLY A 197 48.61 -10.25 -31.49
CA GLY A 197 48.02 -10.63 -32.77
C GLY A 197 49.04 -11.33 -33.68
N PRO A 198 48.63 -12.32 -34.51
CA PRO A 198 49.53 -12.92 -35.49
C PRO A 198 49.55 -12.12 -36.81
N PRO A 199 50.65 -12.18 -37.58
CA PRO A 199 50.76 -11.49 -38.85
C PRO A 199 50.06 -12.24 -39.98
N ASN A 200 49.46 -11.47 -40.88
CA ASN A 200 48.74 -11.92 -42.05
C ASN A 200 49.73 -12.16 -43.21
N GLY A 201 49.61 -13.30 -43.92
CA GLY A 201 50.58 -13.66 -44.95
C GLY A 201 50.19 -14.83 -45.84
N SER A 202 49.28 -14.57 -46.79
CA SER A 202 49.36 -14.99 -48.21
C SER A 202 49.03 -16.43 -48.68
N ILE A 203 48.22 -16.42 -49.75
CA ILE A 203 48.15 -17.35 -50.91
C ILE A 203 47.37 -18.67 -50.75
N GLY A 204 46.36 -18.85 -51.63
CA GLY A 204 46.02 -20.19 -52.11
C GLY A 204 44.57 -20.42 -52.58
N SER A 205 44.28 -20.07 -53.84
CA SER A 205 43.46 -20.84 -54.79
C SER A 205 42.05 -21.36 -54.45
N ARG A 206 41.08 -20.86 -55.24
CA ARG A 206 39.98 -21.55 -55.96
C ARG A 206 39.31 -22.76 -55.28
N LYS A 207 37.97 -22.68 -55.13
CA LYS A 207 36.99 -23.45 -55.95
C LYS A 207 35.54 -23.00 -55.69
N LYS A 208 34.77 -22.99 -56.79
CA LYS A 208 33.30 -22.84 -56.90
C LYS A 208 32.52 -23.86 -56.04
N LEU A 209 31.31 -23.49 -55.60
CA LEU A 209 30.02 -24.18 -55.85
C LEU A 209 28.90 -23.38 -55.14
N SER A 210 28.05 -22.66 -55.87
CA SER A 210 26.67 -23.02 -56.25
C SER A 210 25.65 -23.01 -55.10
N MET A 211 24.73 -22.04 -55.19
CA MET A 211 23.27 -22.18 -55.09
C MET A 211 22.70 -23.14 -54.03
N LEU A 212 21.86 -22.61 -53.14
CA LEU A 212 20.48 -23.07 -53.03
C LEU A 212 19.60 -22.03 -52.31
N SER A 213 18.47 -21.79 -52.95
CA SER A 213 17.35 -20.95 -52.58
C SER A 213 16.32 -21.75 -51.77
N MET A 214 15.36 -21.01 -51.21
CA MET A 214 14.00 -21.38 -50.78
C MET A 214 13.79 -21.77 -49.32
N PRO A 215 12.54 -21.70 -48.82
CA PRO A 215 11.35 -20.97 -49.32
C PRO A 215 10.94 -19.78 -48.44
#